data_AF-A0A524R2I4-F1
#
_entry.id   AF-A0A524R2I4-F1
#
_cell.length_a   1.000
_cell.length_b   1.000
_cell.length_c   1.000
_cell.angle_alpha   90.00
_cell.angle_beta   90.00
_cell.angle_gamma   90.00
#
_symmetry.space_group_name_H-M   'P 1'
#
loop_
_entity.id
_entity.type
_entity.pdbx_description
1 polymer ?
#
loop_
_entity_poly.entity_id
_entity_poly.type
_entity_poly.pdbx_seq_one_letter_code
_entity_poly.pdbx_strand_id
1 'polypeptide(L)'
;MTFNSHTGQRLVVGTLAAVGFVAGLLGTGFQLHQLFAEPAGLPNFWVLLPDLGRFLAWPAFAGLGLLIVWLSPKQSGALFGVLFLCVYAWWGVVGGNLDRESLWFLPLIMLLDFLFHTSALRFAQLFPRPLQRADVLALGTKSLTRPLASFLAALLKPRVFWPVAIVFEALALTIPRSGVYTGHVLIVSLLAATFFYAGYKRGSEAERQRIFWLMEAAVVFLAVELIFYALNAIHALQIFTNNRPLWGSWLHVGMVWATLLCIALAIFYRGAFDSRLVLRRTTVASAAGAVAVVIFITMETAVSETLEGVFGFQSRVGTISGGVAVALLLRPITERIDRKLGGKGKVVEAKGA
;
A
#
# COMPACT_ATOMS: atom_id res chain seq x y z
N MET A 1 3.64 -35.26 -24.07
CA MET A 1 2.52 -34.55 -23.41
C MET A 1 2.93 -33.11 -23.15
N THR A 2 2.44 -32.16 -23.95
CA THR A 2 2.63 -30.73 -23.74
C THR A 2 1.59 -30.26 -22.72
N PHE A 3 2.01 -30.04 -21.47
CA PHE A 3 1.16 -29.36 -20.48
C PHE A 3 0.76 -28.01 -21.06
N ASN A 4 -0.54 -27.79 -21.26
CA ASN A 4 -1.05 -26.50 -21.70
C ASN A 4 -0.73 -25.49 -20.59
N SER A 5 0.27 -24.64 -20.83
CA SER A 5 0.91 -23.79 -19.82
C SER A 5 -0.09 -22.85 -19.13
N HIS A 6 -1.19 -22.53 -19.80
CA HIS A 6 -2.29 -21.74 -19.25
C HIS A 6 -3.12 -22.48 -18.20
N THR A 7 -3.36 -23.78 -18.37
CA THR A 7 -4.17 -24.56 -17.42
C THR A 7 -3.38 -24.85 -16.14
N GLY A 8 -2.08 -25.16 -16.27
CA GLY A 8 -1.20 -25.36 -15.12
C GLY A 8 -1.03 -24.09 -14.26
N GLN A 9 -0.86 -22.93 -14.90
CA GLN A 9 -0.77 -21.64 -14.18
C GLN A 9 -2.06 -21.30 -13.43
N ARG A 10 -3.23 -21.58 -14.03
CA ARG A 10 -4.53 -21.35 -13.38
C ARG A 10 -4.72 -22.22 -12.15
N LEU A 11 -4.37 -23.50 -12.24
CA LEU A 11 -4.49 -24.42 -11.11
C LEU A 11 -3.57 -23.99 -9.96
N VAL A 12 -2.31 -23.65 -10.25
CA VAL A 12 -1.36 -23.21 -9.22
C VAL A 12 -1.82 -21.91 -8.55
N VAL A 13 -2.24 -20.90 -9.32
CA VAL A 13 -2.72 -19.64 -8.74
C VAL A 13 -4.03 -19.81 -7.98
N GLY A 14 -4.98 -20.59 -8.51
CA GLY A 14 -6.24 -20.88 -7.84
C GLY A 14 -6.03 -21.62 -6.52
N THR A 15 -5.12 -22.60 -6.50
CA THR A 15 -4.73 -23.31 -5.27
C THR A 15 -4.01 -22.39 -4.29
N LEU A 16 -3.09 -21.54 -4.75
CA LEU A 16 -2.41 -20.58 -3.85
C LEU A 16 -3.36 -19.53 -3.28
N ALA A 17 -4.32 -19.04 -4.08
CA ALA A 17 -5.37 -18.15 -3.61
C ALA A 17 -6.30 -18.82 -2.60
N ALA A 18 -6.65 -20.09 -2.82
CA ALA A 18 -7.45 -20.89 -1.88
C ALA A 18 -6.67 -21.20 -0.59
N VAL A 19 -5.38 -21.54 -0.68
CA VAL A 19 -4.51 -21.76 0.49
C VAL A 19 -4.35 -20.47 1.29
N GLY A 20 -4.14 -19.33 0.61
CA GLY A 20 -4.23 -18.00 1.21
C GLY A 20 -5.56 -17.86 1.94
N PHE A 21 -6.68 -18.03 1.23
CA PHE A 21 -8.06 -17.92 1.74
C PHE A 21 -8.38 -18.82 2.95
N VAL A 22 -7.76 -20.00 3.05
CA VAL A 22 -7.92 -20.85 4.24
C VAL A 22 -7.00 -20.40 5.37
N ALA A 23 -5.74 -20.06 5.09
CA ALA A 23 -4.77 -19.63 6.09
C ALA A 23 -5.19 -18.35 6.81
N GLY A 24 -5.77 -17.37 6.11
CA GLY A 24 -6.31 -16.17 6.77
C GLY A 24 -7.62 -16.43 7.51
N LEU A 25 -8.50 -17.35 7.08
CA LEU A 25 -9.65 -17.77 7.91
C LEU A 25 -9.20 -18.39 9.25
N LEU A 26 -8.13 -19.20 9.22
CA LEU A 26 -7.57 -19.82 10.41
C LEU A 26 -6.87 -18.81 11.33
N GLY A 27 -6.04 -17.91 10.78
CA GLY A 27 -5.43 -16.82 11.55
C GLY A 27 -6.48 -15.88 12.17
N THR A 28 -7.59 -15.68 11.46
CA THR A 28 -8.74 -14.91 11.91
C THR A 28 -9.49 -15.58 13.06
N GLY A 29 -9.76 -16.89 12.97
CA GLY A 29 -10.39 -17.65 14.05
C GLY A 29 -9.54 -17.63 15.33
N PHE A 30 -8.21 -17.65 15.18
CA PHE A 30 -7.28 -17.54 16.30
C PHE A 30 -7.33 -16.16 16.99
N GLN A 31 -7.37 -15.07 16.22
CA GLN A 31 -7.46 -13.71 16.80
C GLN A 31 -8.80 -13.46 17.50
N LEU A 32 -9.92 -13.92 16.92
CA LEU A 32 -11.22 -13.84 17.59
C LEU A 32 -11.23 -14.66 18.88
N HIS A 33 -10.64 -15.86 18.87
CA HIS A 33 -10.51 -16.66 20.08
C HIS A 33 -9.72 -15.91 21.16
N GLN A 34 -8.59 -15.27 20.84
CA GLN A 34 -7.84 -14.47 21.81
C GLN A 34 -8.62 -13.25 22.33
N LEU A 35 -9.31 -12.53 21.44
CA LEU A 35 -10.14 -11.37 21.78
C LEU A 35 -11.32 -11.70 22.69
N PHE A 36 -11.88 -12.91 22.59
CA PHE A 36 -13.01 -13.36 23.41
C PHE A 36 -12.59 -14.26 24.60
N ALA A 37 -11.33 -14.70 24.67
CA ALA A 37 -10.83 -15.53 25.75
C ALA A 37 -10.34 -14.74 26.96
N GLU A 38 -10.08 -13.42 26.85
CA GLU A 38 -9.71 -12.61 28.01
C GLU A 38 -10.94 -12.30 28.92
N PRO A 39 -10.93 -12.71 30.20
CA PRO A 39 -12.11 -12.62 31.08
C PRO A 39 -12.47 -11.22 31.60
N ALA A 40 -11.92 -10.12 31.07
CA ALA A 40 -12.01 -8.81 31.72
C ALA A 40 -12.35 -7.66 30.75
N GLY A 41 -13.64 -7.36 30.63
CA GLY A 41 -14.15 -6.12 30.03
C GLY A 41 -14.14 -6.09 28.50
N LEU A 42 -15.26 -5.65 27.90
CA LEU A 42 -15.32 -5.43 26.46
C LEU A 42 -14.20 -4.46 26.04
N PRO A 43 -13.33 -4.82 25.08
CA PRO A 43 -12.30 -3.91 24.60
C PRO A 43 -12.95 -2.64 24.05
N ASN A 44 -12.30 -1.49 24.26
CA ASN A 44 -12.76 -0.22 23.74
C ASN A 44 -12.94 -0.31 22.21
N PHE A 45 -14.09 0.08 21.68
CA PHE A 45 -14.45 -0.05 20.26
C PHE A 45 -13.35 0.46 19.30
N TRP A 46 -12.64 1.51 19.69
CA TRP A 46 -11.55 2.10 18.92
C TRP A 46 -10.28 1.24 18.84
N VAL A 47 -10.08 0.32 19.79
CA VAL A 47 -9.01 -0.69 19.77
C VAL A 47 -9.40 -1.87 18.87
N LEU A 48 -10.70 -2.21 18.84
CA LEU A 48 -11.24 -3.27 17.97
C LEU A 48 -11.35 -2.85 16.50
N LEU A 49 -11.59 -1.57 16.22
CA LEU A 49 -11.88 -1.10 14.86
C LEU A 49 -10.76 -1.39 13.83
N PRO A 50 -9.46 -1.23 14.14
CA PRO A 50 -8.38 -1.63 13.24
C PRO A 50 -8.38 -3.14 12.97
N ASP A 51 -8.61 -3.96 14.00
CA ASP A 51 -8.62 -5.42 13.87
C ASP A 51 -9.87 -5.91 13.13
N LEU A 52 -11.02 -5.28 13.33
CA LEU A 52 -12.24 -5.54 12.57
C LEU A 52 -12.11 -5.08 11.11
N GLY A 53 -11.43 -3.96 10.88
CA GLY A 53 -11.07 -3.48 9.54
C GLY A 53 -10.16 -4.46 8.82
N ARG A 54 -9.12 -4.98 9.50
CA ARG A 54 -8.24 -6.04 9.00
C ARG A 54 -9.02 -7.34 8.71
N PHE A 55 -9.94 -7.70 9.60
CA PHE A 55 -10.83 -8.87 9.52
C PHE A 55 -11.73 -8.83 8.28
N LEU A 56 -12.45 -7.72 8.05
CA LEU A 56 -13.39 -7.60 6.93
C LEU A 56 -12.69 -7.37 5.60
N ALA A 57 -11.53 -6.71 5.61
CA ALA A 57 -10.82 -6.40 4.39
C ALA A 57 -10.34 -7.68 3.70
N TRP A 58 -9.97 -8.72 4.45
CA TRP A 58 -9.39 -9.93 3.88
C TRP A 58 -10.31 -10.79 2.99
N PRO A 59 -11.53 -11.18 3.40
CA PRO A 59 -12.49 -11.81 2.52
C PRO A 59 -12.87 -10.92 1.32
N ALA A 60 -12.92 -9.61 1.53
CA ALA A 60 -13.19 -8.65 0.44
C ALA A 60 -12.04 -8.62 -0.57
N PHE A 61 -10.77 -8.66 -0.15
CA PHE A 61 -9.61 -8.74 -1.03
C PHE A 61 -9.59 -10.06 -1.81
N ALA A 62 -9.83 -11.18 -1.12
CA ALA A 62 -9.90 -12.49 -1.76
C ALA A 62 -11.05 -12.55 -2.77
N GLY A 63 -12.24 -12.06 -2.40
CA GLY A 63 -13.41 -12.01 -3.27
C GLY A 63 -13.23 -11.09 -4.48
N LEU A 64 -12.73 -9.86 -4.27
CA LEU A 64 -12.41 -8.94 -5.37
C LEU A 64 -11.31 -9.51 -6.26
N GLY A 65 -10.33 -10.18 -5.65
CA GLY A 65 -9.27 -10.87 -6.33
C GLY A 65 -9.80 -11.95 -7.27
N LEU A 66 -10.58 -12.88 -6.73
CA LEU A 66 -11.24 -13.93 -7.50
C LEU A 66 -12.14 -13.35 -8.60
N LEU A 67 -12.84 -12.25 -8.33
CA LEU A 67 -13.64 -11.52 -9.32
C LEU A 67 -12.76 -10.96 -10.46
N ILE A 68 -11.63 -10.33 -10.14
CA ILE A 68 -10.67 -9.83 -11.13
C ILE A 68 -10.13 -10.98 -12.00
N VAL A 69 -9.76 -12.10 -11.37
CA VAL A 69 -9.30 -13.31 -12.07
C VAL A 69 -10.38 -13.83 -13.02
N TRP A 70 -11.62 -13.90 -12.53
CA TRP A 70 -12.77 -14.38 -13.29
C TRP A 70 -13.11 -13.47 -14.47
N LEU A 71 -13.04 -12.15 -14.28
CA LEU A 71 -13.33 -11.15 -15.31
C LEU A 71 -12.17 -10.96 -16.32
N SER A 72 -10.94 -11.35 -15.96
CA SER A 72 -9.74 -11.16 -16.80
C SER A 72 -8.98 -12.46 -17.13
N PRO A 73 -9.64 -13.50 -17.68
CA PRO A 73 -9.08 -14.86 -17.80
C PRO A 73 -7.88 -14.98 -18.76
N LYS A 74 -7.60 -13.93 -19.55
CA LYS A 74 -6.46 -13.84 -20.47
C LYS A 74 -5.27 -13.03 -19.93
N GLN A 75 -5.43 -12.33 -18.80
CA GLN A 75 -4.38 -11.46 -18.25
C GLN A 75 -3.70 -12.14 -17.07
N SER A 76 -2.66 -12.92 -17.35
CA SER A 76 -1.85 -13.56 -16.31
C SER A 76 -1.23 -12.56 -15.33
N GLY A 77 -0.99 -11.31 -15.74
CA GLY A 77 -0.58 -10.24 -14.83
C GLY A 77 -1.62 -9.96 -13.74
N ALA A 78 -2.90 -9.83 -14.09
CA ALA A 78 -3.96 -9.55 -13.13
C ALA A 78 -4.04 -10.62 -12.03
N LEU A 79 -3.82 -11.90 -12.38
CA LEU A 79 -3.71 -13.00 -11.42
C LEU A 79 -2.63 -12.75 -10.35
N PHE A 80 -1.44 -12.31 -10.76
CA PHE A 80 -0.35 -11.99 -9.83
C PHE A 80 -0.64 -10.73 -9.01
N GLY A 81 -1.31 -9.74 -9.57
CA GLY A 81 -1.77 -8.56 -8.82
C GLY A 81 -2.75 -8.94 -7.71
N VAL A 82 -3.64 -9.90 -7.98
CA VAL A 82 -4.58 -10.45 -7.00
C VAL A 82 -3.85 -11.24 -5.91
N LEU A 83 -2.95 -12.14 -6.30
CA LEU A 83 -2.17 -12.93 -5.35
C LEU A 83 -1.36 -12.01 -4.42
N PHE A 84 -0.73 -10.98 -4.98
CA PHE A 84 -0.04 -9.93 -4.24
C PHE A 84 -0.96 -9.28 -3.18
N LEU A 85 -2.16 -8.85 -3.56
CA LEU A 85 -3.11 -8.22 -2.64
C LEU A 85 -3.57 -9.15 -1.52
N CYS A 86 -3.88 -10.41 -1.85
CA CYS A 86 -4.31 -11.40 -0.86
C CYS A 86 -3.23 -11.67 0.20
N VAL A 87 -1.98 -11.74 -0.23
CA VAL A 87 -0.84 -11.99 0.67
C VAL A 87 -0.48 -10.73 1.47
N TYR A 88 -0.53 -9.55 0.85
CA TYR A 88 -0.27 -8.28 1.53
C TYR A 88 -1.26 -8.03 2.67
N ALA A 89 -2.54 -8.27 2.41
CA ALA A 89 -3.58 -8.12 3.42
C ALA A 89 -3.40 -9.10 4.59
N TRP A 90 -2.90 -10.31 4.33
CA TRP A 90 -2.58 -11.28 5.37
C TRP A 90 -1.42 -10.80 6.24
N TRP A 91 -0.38 -10.19 5.65
CA TRP A 91 0.77 -9.67 6.39
C TRP A 91 0.37 -8.63 7.44
N GLY A 92 -0.53 -7.71 7.08
CA GLY A 92 -1.03 -6.69 8.01
C GLY A 92 -1.83 -7.25 9.20
N VAL A 93 -2.40 -8.45 9.07
CA VAL A 93 -3.17 -9.13 10.13
C VAL A 93 -2.26 -9.96 11.03
N VAL A 94 -1.36 -10.75 10.44
CA VAL A 94 -0.54 -11.73 11.15
C VAL A 94 0.77 -11.12 11.64
N GLY A 95 1.45 -10.34 10.81
CA GLY A 95 2.76 -9.75 11.12
C GLY A 95 2.78 -8.85 12.36
N GLY A 96 1.64 -8.24 12.71
CA GLY A 96 1.52 -7.39 13.91
C GLY A 96 1.36 -8.16 15.22
N ASN A 97 0.93 -9.42 15.17
CA ASN A 97 0.48 -10.18 16.34
C ASN A 97 1.28 -11.49 16.57
N LEU A 98 2.34 -11.72 15.81
CA LEU A 98 3.24 -12.85 16.04
C LEU A 98 4.07 -12.59 17.30
N ASP A 99 3.72 -13.26 18.38
CA ASP A 99 4.57 -13.38 19.56
C ASP A 99 5.82 -14.24 19.25
N ARG A 100 6.78 -14.23 20.18
CA ARG A 100 7.99 -15.09 20.08
C ARG A 100 7.67 -16.58 20.03
N GLU A 101 6.48 -16.99 20.49
CA GLU A 101 6.06 -18.41 20.49
C GLU A 101 5.55 -18.86 19.12
N SER A 102 5.19 -17.91 18.26
CA SER A 102 4.75 -18.15 16.89
C SER A 102 5.86 -18.52 15.88
N LEU A 103 7.08 -18.85 16.35
CA LEU A 103 8.20 -19.29 15.49
C LEU A 103 7.85 -20.52 14.64
N TRP A 104 6.88 -21.34 15.06
CA TRP A 104 6.37 -22.48 14.27
C TRP A 104 5.72 -22.05 12.95
N PHE A 105 5.24 -20.81 12.84
CA PHE A 105 4.70 -20.25 11.61
C PHE A 105 5.77 -19.64 10.68
N LEU A 106 7.04 -19.60 11.10
CA LEU A 106 8.10 -18.97 10.33
C LEU A 106 8.19 -19.47 8.88
N PRO A 107 8.10 -20.79 8.57
CA PRO A 107 8.12 -21.26 7.18
C PRO A 107 6.93 -20.74 6.35
N LEU A 108 5.75 -20.62 6.97
CA LEU A 108 4.56 -20.10 6.30
C LEU A 108 4.69 -18.60 6.05
N ILE A 109 5.18 -17.84 7.04
CA ILE A 109 5.47 -16.41 6.94
C ILE A 109 6.47 -16.17 5.81
N MET A 110 7.55 -16.95 5.75
CA MET A 110 8.57 -16.88 4.69
C MET A 110 7.99 -17.17 3.31
N LEU A 111 7.16 -18.21 3.21
CA LEU A 111 6.50 -18.56 1.94
C LEU A 111 5.58 -17.42 1.49
N LEU A 112 4.83 -16.83 2.42
CA LEU A 112 3.92 -15.75 2.10
C LEU A 112 4.70 -14.48 1.72
N ASP A 113 5.74 -14.11 2.45
CA ASP A 113 6.59 -12.97 2.08
C ASP A 113 7.24 -13.15 0.69
N PHE A 114 7.75 -14.35 0.40
CA PHE A 114 8.22 -14.73 -0.93
C PHE A 114 7.13 -14.56 -1.99
N LEU A 115 5.93 -15.08 -1.75
CA LEU A 115 4.81 -14.98 -2.68
C LEU A 115 4.37 -13.54 -2.89
N PHE A 116 4.39 -12.71 -1.85
CA PHE A 116 4.06 -11.28 -1.93
C PHE A 116 5.03 -10.56 -2.88
N HIS A 117 6.33 -10.60 -2.58
CA HIS A 117 7.34 -9.89 -3.33
C HIS A 117 7.44 -10.39 -4.78
N THR A 118 7.42 -11.71 -4.98
CA THR A 118 7.50 -12.28 -6.32
C THR A 118 6.25 -11.99 -7.15
N SER A 119 5.06 -12.01 -6.55
CA SER A 119 3.82 -11.67 -7.25
C SER A 119 3.78 -10.20 -7.63
N ALA A 120 4.27 -9.29 -6.78
CA ALA A 120 4.39 -7.87 -7.10
C ALA A 120 5.24 -7.64 -8.36
N LEU A 121 6.42 -8.26 -8.40
CA LEU A 121 7.34 -8.13 -9.53
C LEU A 121 6.78 -8.77 -10.80
N ARG A 122 6.18 -9.96 -10.69
CA ARG A 122 5.55 -10.62 -11.86
C ARG A 122 4.35 -9.85 -12.37
N PHE A 123 3.57 -9.24 -11.48
CA PHE A 123 2.50 -8.32 -11.87
C PHE A 123 3.05 -7.15 -12.68
N ALA A 124 4.09 -6.47 -12.18
CA ALA A 124 4.74 -5.35 -12.87
C ALA A 124 5.37 -5.74 -14.22
N GLN A 125 5.83 -6.98 -14.37
CA GLN A 125 6.40 -7.49 -15.62
C GLN A 125 5.36 -7.92 -16.65
N LEU A 126 4.14 -8.25 -16.23
CA LEU A 126 3.12 -8.88 -17.08
C LEU A 126 1.90 -7.99 -17.37
N PHE A 127 1.67 -6.96 -16.57
CA PHE A 127 0.52 -6.09 -16.71
C PHE A 127 0.88 -4.73 -17.33
N PRO A 128 0.04 -4.18 -18.22
CA PRO A 128 -1.16 -4.74 -18.84
C PRO A 128 -0.84 -5.72 -19.98
N ARG A 129 0.43 -5.73 -20.41
CA ARG A 129 1.01 -6.67 -21.34
C ARG A 129 2.36 -7.16 -20.81
N PRO A 130 2.85 -8.34 -21.25
CA PRO A 130 4.21 -8.75 -20.97
C PRO A 130 5.22 -7.72 -21.47
N LEU A 131 6.14 -7.32 -20.58
CA LEU A 131 7.28 -6.51 -20.95
C LEU A 131 8.22 -7.30 -21.84
N GLN A 132 8.74 -6.63 -22.85
CA GLN A 132 9.75 -7.15 -23.75
C GLN A 132 11.13 -6.65 -23.33
N ARG A 133 12.17 -7.39 -23.73
CA ARG A 133 13.56 -7.00 -23.49
C ARG A 133 13.87 -5.59 -24.01
N ALA A 134 13.31 -5.21 -25.16
CA ALA A 134 13.48 -3.89 -25.75
C ALA A 134 12.89 -2.77 -24.88
N ASP A 135 11.80 -3.05 -24.14
CA ASP A 135 11.16 -2.06 -23.27
C ASP A 135 12.11 -1.63 -22.14
N VAL A 136 12.79 -2.61 -21.54
CA VAL A 136 13.70 -2.41 -20.40
C VAL A 136 15.06 -1.89 -20.84
N LEU A 137 15.63 -2.43 -21.92
CA LEU A 137 16.94 -1.95 -22.43
C LEU A 137 16.90 -0.48 -22.85
N ALA A 138 15.74 0.00 -23.30
CA ALA A 138 15.52 1.42 -23.60
C ALA A 138 15.71 2.36 -22.40
N LEU A 139 15.63 1.87 -21.16
CA LEU A 139 15.90 2.67 -19.96
C LEU A 139 17.41 2.93 -19.78
N GLY A 140 18.26 2.04 -20.30
CA GLY A 140 19.71 2.06 -20.14
C GLY A 140 20.46 2.83 -21.23
N THR A 141 20.02 4.04 -21.60
CA THR A 141 20.66 4.80 -22.70
C THR A 141 22.07 5.28 -22.36
N LYS A 142 22.35 5.52 -21.07
CA LYS A 142 23.68 5.93 -20.56
C LYS A 142 24.53 4.71 -20.18
N SER A 143 25.86 4.81 -20.35
CA SER A 143 26.81 3.72 -20.06
C SER A 143 26.65 3.14 -18.65
N LEU A 144 26.50 4.00 -17.63
CA LEU A 144 26.32 3.61 -16.23
C LEU A 144 25.05 2.79 -15.98
N THR A 145 23.98 3.03 -16.76
CA THR A 145 22.67 2.38 -16.58
C THR A 145 22.50 1.10 -17.41
N ARG A 146 23.41 0.81 -18.35
CA ARG A 146 23.36 -0.38 -19.21
C ARG A 146 23.45 -1.71 -18.45
N PRO A 147 24.33 -1.88 -17.44
CA PRO A 147 24.40 -3.13 -16.68
C PRO A 147 23.08 -3.41 -15.97
N LEU A 148 22.50 -2.39 -15.31
CA LEU A 148 21.22 -2.50 -14.64
C LEU A 148 20.10 -2.86 -15.63
N ALA A 149 20.00 -2.17 -16.77
CA ALA A 149 18.99 -2.47 -17.77
C ALA A 149 19.14 -3.90 -18.35
N SER A 150 20.37 -4.39 -18.49
CA SER A 150 20.65 -5.76 -18.93
C SER A 150 20.23 -6.80 -17.89
N PHE A 151 20.50 -6.54 -16.61
CA PHE A 151 20.06 -7.37 -15.49
C PHE A 151 18.52 -7.41 -15.41
N LEU A 152 17.86 -6.25 -15.45
CA LEU A 152 16.40 -6.15 -15.46
C LEU A 152 15.78 -6.90 -16.66
N ALA A 153 16.40 -6.80 -17.83
CA ALA A 153 15.97 -7.55 -19.02
C ALA A 153 16.13 -9.07 -18.85
N ALA A 154 17.16 -9.52 -18.13
CA ALA A 154 17.33 -10.94 -17.81
C ALA A 154 16.24 -11.42 -16.85
N LEU A 155 15.86 -10.61 -15.86
CA LEU A 155 14.78 -10.88 -14.90
C LEU A 155 13.39 -11.01 -15.53
N LEU A 156 13.18 -10.59 -16.77
CA LEU A 156 11.92 -10.86 -17.48
C LEU A 156 11.72 -12.35 -17.77
N LYS A 157 12.82 -13.12 -17.89
CA LYS A 157 12.77 -14.55 -18.18
C LYS A 157 12.45 -15.32 -16.89
N PRO A 158 11.38 -16.15 -16.87
CA PRO A 158 11.03 -16.92 -15.67
C PRO A 158 12.17 -17.80 -15.14
N ARG A 159 12.99 -18.37 -16.04
CA ARG A 159 14.15 -19.21 -15.68
C ARG A 159 15.25 -18.47 -14.91
N VAL A 160 15.33 -17.15 -15.05
CA VAL A 160 16.28 -16.29 -14.32
C VAL A 160 15.60 -15.69 -13.11
N PHE A 161 14.35 -15.24 -13.26
CA PHE A 161 13.56 -14.61 -12.21
C PHE A 161 13.44 -15.49 -10.95
N TRP A 162 12.98 -16.74 -11.09
CA TRP A 162 12.68 -17.58 -9.94
C TRP A 162 13.92 -17.90 -9.08
N PRO A 163 15.06 -18.33 -9.66
CA PRO A 163 16.27 -18.53 -8.86
C PRO A 163 16.75 -17.26 -8.18
N VAL A 164 16.73 -16.10 -8.87
CA VAL A 164 17.16 -14.83 -8.28
C VAL A 164 16.24 -14.44 -7.13
N ALA A 165 14.93 -14.56 -7.29
CA ALA A 165 13.97 -14.27 -6.23
C ALA A 165 14.17 -15.19 -5.01
N ILE A 166 14.37 -16.48 -5.21
CA ILE A 166 14.61 -17.44 -4.11
C ILE A 166 15.89 -17.09 -3.35
N VAL A 167 16.98 -16.79 -4.07
CA VAL A 167 18.26 -16.40 -3.44
C VAL A 167 18.11 -15.08 -2.70
N PHE A 168 17.44 -14.09 -3.30
CA PHE A 168 17.24 -12.78 -2.71
C PHE A 168 16.42 -12.84 -1.42
N GLU A 169 15.34 -13.63 -1.43
CA GLU A 169 14.50 -13.89 -0.26
C GLU A 169 15.28 -14.65 0.82
N ALA A 170 16.01 -15.72 0.47
CA ALA A 170 16.83 -16.46 1.42
C ALA A 170 17.91 -15.58 2.07
N LEU A 171 18.48 -14.63 1.33
CA LEU A 171 19.42 -13.64 1.88
C LEU A 171 18.73 -12.66 2.84
N ALA A 172 17.52 -12.20 2.53
CA ALA A 172 16.75 -11.33 3.41
C ALA A 172 16.43 -12.00 4.75
N LEU A 173 16.21 -13.31 4.72
CA LEU A 173 15.84 -14.12 5.88
C LEU A 173 17.05 -14.57 6.73
N THR A 174 18.21 -14.77 6.11
CA THR A 174 19.42 -15.25 6.82
C THR A 174 20.16 -14.16 7.57
N ILE A 175 19.83 -12.88 7.35
CA ILE A 175 20.45 -11.74 8.04
C ILE A 175 19.37 -11.10 8.95
N PRO A 176 19.21 -11.54 10.21
CA PRO A 176 18.07 -11.18 11.06
C PRO A 176 18.10 -9.74 11.59
N ARG A 177 18.91 -8.86 10.99
CA ARG A 177 18.96 -7.44 11.34
C ARG A 177 18.00 -6.69 10.44
N SER A 178 17.07 -5.95 11.07
CA SER A 178 16.00 -5.16 10.46
C SER A 178 16.40 -4.35 9.21
N GLY A 179 17.67 -3.95 9.08
CA GLY A 179 18.20 -3.23 7.92
C GLY A 179 18.20 -4.03 6.61
N VAL A 180 18.46 -5.34 6.62
CA VAL A 180 18.53 -6.13 5.37
C VAL A 180 17.13 -6.39 4.82
N TYR A 181 16.18 -6.76 5.68
CA TYR A 181 14.77 -6.91 5.30
C TYR A 181 14.18 -5.59 4.78
N THR A 182 14.49 -4.47 5.45
CA THR A 182 14.12 -3.12 4.97
C THR A 182 14.66 -2.84 3.57
N GLY A 183 15.94 -3.12 3.34
CA GLY A 183 16.57 -2.99 2.03
C GLY A 183 15.90 -3.87 0.97
N HIS A 184 15.52 -5.09 1.34
CA HIS A 184 14.80 -6.01 0.47
C HIS A 184 13.48 -5.43 -0.04
N VAL A 185 12.61 -4.98 0.86
CA VAL A 185 11.30 -4.38 0.51
C VAL A 185 11.46 -3.17 -0.39
N LEU A 186 12.43 -2.29 -0.10
CA LEU A 186 12.73 -1.11 -0.92
C LEU A 186 13.22 -1.49 -2.32
N ILE A 187 14.10 -2.49 -2.42
CA ILE A 187 14.59 -2.99 -3.72
C ILE A 187 13.44 -3.57 -4.54
N VAL A 188 12.58 -4.40 -3.95
CA VAL A 188 11.42 -4.98 -4.66
C VAL A 188 10.48 -3.88 -5.16
N SER A 189 10.18 -2.90 -4.31
CA SER A 189 9.32 -1.76 -4.66
C SER A 189 9.92 -0.93 -5.79
N LEU A 190 11.22 -0.65 -5.73
CA LEU A 190 11.94 0.08 -6.77
C LEU A 190 11.97 -0.69 -8.10
N LEU A 191 12.19 -2.01 -8.06
CA LEU A 191 12.16 -2.87 -9.24
C LEU A 191 10.75 -2.89 -9.87
N ALA A 192 9.70 -3.04 -9.07
CA ALA A 192 8.31 -3.00 -9.54
C ALA A 192 7.98 -1.65 -10.20
N ALA A 193 8.32 -0.53 -9.54
CA ALA A 193 8.15 0.81 -10.10
C ALA A 193 8.92 0.99 -11.41
N THR A 194 10.14 0.45 -11.50
CA THR A 194 10.98 0.49 -12.71
C THR A 194 10.35 -0.29 -13.87
N PHE A 195 9.79 -1.49 -13.60
CA PHE A 195 9.08 -2.27 -14.61
C PHE A 195 7.81 -1.56 -15.10
N PHE A 196 7.01 -1.01 -14.19
CA PHE A 196 5.85 -0.18 -14.58
C PHE A 196 6.29 1.02 -15.41
N TYR A 197 7.36 1.72 -15.03
CA TYR A 197 7.89 2.83 -15.80
C TYR A 197 8.37 2.43 -17.21
N ALA A 198 9.04 1.28 -17.34
CA ALA A 198 9.43 0.72 -18.63
C ALA A 198 8.20 0.49 -19.53
N GLY A 199 7.18 -0.18 -18.97
CA GLY A 199 5.91 -0.43 -19.65
C GLY A 199 5.18 0.86 -20.03
N TYR A 200 5.17 1.86 -19.15
CA TYR A 200 4.57 3.17 -19.43
C TYR A 200 5.28 3.87 -20.59
N LYS A 201 6.61 3.96 -20.58
CA LYS A 201 7.36 4.67 -21.64
C LYS A 201 7.15 4.05 -23.03
N ARG A 202 6.98 2.73 -23.11
CA ARG A 202 6.91 1.99 -24.38
C ARG A 202 5.53 1.46 -24.74
N GLY A 203 4.56 1.58 -23.84
CA GLY A 203 3.18 1.21 -24.10
C GLY A 203 2.50 2.17 -25.08
N SER A 204 1.46 1.67 -25.73
CA SER A 204 0.45 2.47 -26.41
C SER A 204 -0.25 3.44 -25.45
N GLU A 205 -1.01 4.40 -25.97
CA GLU A 205 -1.75 5.35 -25.13
C GLU A 205 -2.71 4.66 -24.14
N ALA A 206 -3.45 3.66 -24.60
CA ALA A 206 -4.36 2.89 -23.75
C ALA A 206 -3.61 2.10 -22.66
N GLU A 207 -2.43 1.54 -22.97
CA GLU A 207 -1.60 0.84 -21.99
C GLU A 207 -1.02 1.82 -20.96
N ARG A 208 -0.53 2.98 -21.42
CA ARG A 208 -0.03 4.06 -20.56
C ARG A 208 -1.06 4.50 -19.55
N GLN A 209 -2.30 4.72 -19.98
CA GLN A 209 -3.39 5.13 -19.07
C GLN A 209 -3.66 4.09 -17.97
N ARG A 210 -3.58 2.79 -18.29
CA ARG A 210 -3.75 1.71 -17.29
C ARG A 210 -2.57 1.61 -16.33
N ILE A 211 -1.34 1.68 -16.87
CA ILE A 211 -0.11 1.57 -16.05
C ILE A 211 0.06 2.78 -15.14
N PHE A 212 -0.37 3.95 -15.58
CA PHE A 212 -0.14 5.20 -14.87
C PHE A 212 -0.59 5.13 -13.40
N TRP A 213 -1.78 4.60 -13.12
CA TRP A 213 -2.27 4.42 -11.75
C TRP A 213 -1.39 3.48 -10.91
N LEU A 214 -0.89 2.40 -11.51
CA LEU A 214 0.01 1.45 -10.83
C LEU A 214 1.40 2.03 -10.61
N MET A 215 1.90 2.80 -11.56
CA MET A 215 3.19 3.48 -11.45
C MET A 215 3.14 4.51 -10.32
N GLU A 216 2.11 5.35 -10.28
CA GLU A 216 1.89 6.33 -9.20
C GLU A 216 1.72 5.63 -7.85
N ALA A 217 0.94 4.55 -7.80
CA ALA A 217 0.80 3.74 -6.59
C ALA A 217 2.14 3.19 -6.10
N ALA A 218 2.97 2.64 -6.99
CA ALA A 218 4.28 2.11 -6.65
C ALA A 218 5.24 3.19 -6.15
N VAL A 219 5.20 4.40 -6.73
CA VAL A 219 6.01 5.54 -6.29
C VAL A 219 5.55 6.05 -4.92
N VAL A 220 4.24 6.21 -4.71
CA VAL A 220 3.67 6.60 -3.42
C VAL A 220 3.99 5.55 -2.36
N PHE A 221 3.83 4.27 -2.69
CA PHE A 221 4.18 3.16 -1.82
C PHE A 221 5.64 3.25 -1.37
N LEU A 222 6.57 3.39 -2.32
CA LEU A 222 7.99 3.54 -2.04
C LEU A 222 8.27 4.76 -1.13
N ALA A 223 7.61 5.89 -1.38
CA ALA A 223 7.78 7.09 -0.58
C ALA A 223 7.28 6.91 0.86
N VAL A 224 6.11 6.30 1.05
CA VAL A 224 5.56 6.08 2.40
C VAL A 224 6.36 5.01 3.14
N GLU A 225 6.87 3.96 2.47
CA GLU A 225 7.81 3.01 3.06
C GLU A 225 9.10 3.71 3.54
N LEU A 226 9.69 4.58 2.73
CA LEU A 226 10.86 5.37 3.14
C LEU A 226 10.58 6.24 4.36
N ILE A 227 9.42 6.90 4.42
CA ILE A 227 9.00 7.69 5.59
C ILE A 227 8.82 6.78 6.81
N PHE A 228 8.13 5.64 6.65
CA PHE A 228 7.91 4.66 7.70
C PHE A 228 9.23 4.18 8.30
N TYR A 229 10.20 3.79 7.47
CA TYR A 229 11.51 3.34 7.92
C TYR A 229 12.34 4.48 8.55
N ALA A 230 12.28 5.70 8.00
CA ALA A 230 12.94 6.85 8.60
C ALA A 230 12.38 7.15 9.99
N LEU A 231 11.06 7.15 10.16
CA LEU A 231 10.40 7.35 11.45
C LEU A 231 10.75 6.24 12.45
N ASN A 232 10.79 4.98 12.00
CA ASN A 232 11.22 3.86 12.85
C ASN A 232 12.70 3.97 13.25
N ALA A 233 13.57 4.43 12.36
CA ALA A 233 14.98 4.68 12.68
C ALA A 233 15.12 5.80 13.73
N ILE A 234 14.37 6.90 13.59
CA ILE A 234 14.31 7.99 14.58
C ILE A 234 13.80 7.48 15.93
N HIS A 235 12.75 6.64 15.92
CA HIS A 235 12.20 6.04 17.13
C HIS A 235 13.19 5.09 17.82
N ALA A 236 13.92 4.29 17.05
CA ALA A 236 14.95 3.39 17.56
C ALA A 236 16.12 4.14 18.24
N LEU A 237 16.35 5.40 17.89
CA LEU A 237 17.27 6.30 18.59
C LEU A 237 16.73 6.82 19.93
N GLN A 238 15.61 6.28 20.43
CA GLN A 238 14.98 6.60 21.71
C GLN A 238 14.58 8.08 21.89
N ILE A 239 14.44 8.84 20.80
CA ILE A 239 13.94 10.23 20.85
C ILE A 239 12.48 10.28 21.32
N PHE A 240 11.73 9.17 21.19
CA PHE A 240 10.34 9.04 21.63
C PHE A 240 10.17 7.78 22.49
N THR A 241 10.05 7.92 23.82
CA THR A 241 10.22 6.79 24.74
C THR A 241 8.97 6.02 25.17
N ASN A 242 7.72 6.42 24.82
CA ASN A 242 6.57 5.78 25.48
C ASN A 242 5.32 5.45 24.65
N ASN A 243 5.29 5.70 23.35
CA ASN A 243 4.16 5.29 22.51
C ASN A 243 4.67 4.47 21.35
N ARG A 244 4.53 3.13 21.43
CA ARG A 244 4.59 2.28 20.23
C ARG A 244 3.50 2.79 19.29
N PRO A 245 3.85 3.36 18.14
CA PRO A 245 2.88 4.15 17.46
C PRO A 245 1.89 3.29 16.70
N LEU A 246 0.61 3.41 17.05
CA LEU A 246 -0.52 2.94 16.25
C LEU A 246 -0.46 3.48 14.80
N TRP A 247 0.28 4.56 14.53
CA TRP A 247 0.41 5.14 13.18
C TRP A 247 0.96 4.15 12.15
N GLY A 248 1.86 3.23 12.53
CA GLY A 248 2.39 2.23 11.59
C GLY A 248 1.30 1.32 11.03
N SER A 249 0.36 0.93 11.89
CA SER A 249 -0.79 0.10 11.52
C SER A 249 -1.76 0.83 10.59
N TRP A 250 -2.04 2.11 10.87
CA TRP A 250 -2.92 2.94 10.04
C TRP A 250 -2.31 3.25 8.66
N LEU A 251 -1.01 3.53 8.59
CA LEU A 251 -0.32 3.73 7.32
C LEU A 251 -0.39 2.48 6.46
N HIS A 252 -0.17 1.30 7.05
CA HIS A 252 -0.23 0.03 6.32
C HIS A 252 -1.65 -0.22 5.78
N VAL A 253 -2.69 -0.06 6.59
CA VAL A 253 -4.09 -0.17 6.13
C VAL A 253 -4.37 0.80 4.98
N GLY A 254 -3.95 2.05 5.10
CA GLY A 254 -4.08 3.05 4.04
C GLY A 254 -3.38 2.65 2.74
N MET A 255 -2.16 2.10 2.82
CA MET A 255 -1.41 1.59 1.67
C MET A 255 -2.15 0.44 0.98
N VAL A 256 -2.68 -0.52 1.74
CA VAL A 256 -3.42 -1.66 1.18
C VAL A 256 -4.61 -1.17 0.37
N TRP A 257 -5.42 -0.27 0.95
CA TRP A 257 -6.60 0.30 0.29
C TRP A 257 -6.24 1.14 -0.93
N ALA A 258 -5.21 1.98 -0.84
CA ALA A 258 -4.75 2.78 -1.96
C ALA A 258 -4.27 1.90 -3.13
N THR A 259 -3.53 0.84 -2.82
CA THR A 259 -3.01 -0.09 -3.82
C THR A 259 -4.13 -0.87 -4.49
N LEU A 260 -5.13 -1.33 -3.73
CA LEU A 260 -6.34 -1.91 -4.29
C LEU A 260 -7.02 -0.97 -5.26
N LEU A 261 -7.27 0.27 -4.83
CA LEU A 261 -8.01 1.24 -5.62
C LEU A 261 -7.26 1.48 -6.94
N CYS A 262 -5.93 1.58 -6.88
CA CYS A 262 -5.10 1.74 -8.07
C CYS A 262 -5.12 0.51 -8.98
N ILE A 263 -5.12 -0.71 -8.45
CA ILE A 263 -5.26 -1.94 -9.24
C ILE A 263 -6.64 -2.05 -9.87
N ALA A 264 -7.70 -1.77 -9.10
CA ALA A 264 -9.08 -1.77 -9.58
C ALA A 264 -9.26 -0.74 -10.71
N LEU A 265 -8.75 0.49 -10.53
CA LEU A 265 -8.73 1.51 -11.58
C LEU A 265 -7.90 1.04 -12.77
N ALA A 266 -6.71 0.48 -12.59
CA ALA A 266 -5.88 0.02 -13.70
C ALA A 266 -6.56 -1.08 -14.55
N ILE A 267 -7.32 -1.97 -13.92
CA ILE A 267 -7.96 -3.13 -14.59
C ILE A 267 -9.30 -2.76 -15.20
N PHE A 268 -10.19 -2.15 -14.42
CA PHE A 268 -11.58 -1.92 -14.84
C PHE A 268 -11.75 -0.65 -15.66
N TYR A 269 -10.77 0.26 -15.59
CA TYR A 269 -11.00 1.60 -16.06
C TYR A 269 -10.41 1.85 -17.45
N ARG A 270 -11.30 2.15 -18.41
CA ARG A 270 -10.97 2.40 -19.83
C ARG A 270 -10.85 3.89 -20.17
N GLY A 271 -10.25 4.69 -19.28
CA GLY A 271 -9.89 6.09 -19.58
C GLY A 271 -10.98 7.15 -19.38
N ALA A 272 -12.10 6.87 -18.71
CA ALA A 272 -13.17 7.86 -18.45
C ALA A 272 -12.87 8.93 -17.36
N PHE A 273 -11.68 8.90 -16.73
CA PHE A 273 -11.19 9.70 -15.61
C PHE A 273 -9.83 10.14 -16.08
N ASP A 274 -9.67 11.45 -16.21
CA ASP A 274 -8.36 12.04 -16.39
C ASP A 274 -7.60 11.89 -15.06
N SER A 275 -6.68 10.92 -15.02
CA SER A 275 -5.87 10.62 -13.84
C SER A 275 -5.08 11.83 -13.36
N ARG A 276 -4.69 12.73 -14.28
CA ARG A 276 -4.00 13.97 -13.95
C ARG A 276 -4.90 14.93 -13.21
N LEU A 277 -6.19 14.99 -13.57
CA LEU A 277 -7.15 15.84 -12.90
C LEU A 277 -7.44 15.34 -11.49
N VAL A 278 -7.61 14.02 -11.32
CA VAL A 278 -7.81 13.41 -10.00
C VAL A 278 -6.59 13.66 -9.12
N LEU A 279 -5.38 13.32 -9.59
CA LEU A 279 -4.13 13.58 -8.85
C LEU A 279 -3.95 15.05 -8.51
N ARG A 280 -4.19 15.97 -9.45
CA ARG A 280 -4.04 17.40 -9.15
C ARG A 280 -5.00 17.84 -8.04
N ARG A 281 -6.24 17.36 -8.05
CA ARG A 281 -7.23 17.70 -7.01
C ARG A 281 -6.91 17.02 -5.68
N THR A 282 -6.57 15.73 -5.69
CA THR A 282 -6.24 14.99 -4.47
C THR A 282 -4.93 15.47 -3.86
N THR A 283 -3.87 15.70 -4.64
CA THR A 283 -2.60 16.24 -4.14
C THR A 283 -2.78 17.63 -3.54
N VAL A 284 -3.56 18.51 -4.18
CA VAL A 284 -3.85 19.83 -3.61
C VAL A 284 -4.67 19.71 -2.32
N ALA A 285 -5.68 18.85 -2.29
CA ALA A 285 -6.48 18.61 -1.09
C ALA A 285 -5.65 18.00 0.04
N SER A 286 -4.80 17.02 -0.25
CA SER A 286 -3.89 16.37 0.71
C SER A 286 -2.83 17.34 1.22
N ALA A 287 -2.25 18.16 0.36
CA ALA A 287 -1.31 19.20 0.77
C ALA A 287 -1.99 20.24 1.67
N ALA A 288 -3.20 20.69 1.32
CA ALA A 288 -3.98 21.59 2.15
C ALA A 288 -4.35 20.95 3.50
N GLY A 289 -4.74 19.67 3.51
CA GLY A 289 -5.02 18.91 4.71
C GLY A 289 -3.79 18.76 5.62
N ALA A 290 -2.63 18.42 5.04
CA ALA A 290 -1.37 18.31 5.78
C ALA A 290 -0.97 19.65 6.41
N VAL A 291 -1.08 20.75 5.66
CA VAL A 291 -0.84 22.10 6.19
C VAL A 291 -1.82 22.43 7.32
N ALA A 292 -3.11 22.11 7.17
CA ALA A 292 -4.10 22.32 8.23
C ALA A 292 -3.79 21.51 9.49
N VAL A 293 -3.33 20.26 9.35
CA VAL A 293 -2.90 19.42 10.48
C VAL A 293 -1.66 20.00 11.17
N VAL A 294 -0.67 20.47 10.41
CA VAL A 294 0.52 21.11 11.00
C VAL A 294 0.13 22.36 11.78
N ILE A 295 -0.69 23.24 11.20
CA ILE A 295 -1.19 24.44 11.87
C ILE A 295 -1.95 24.05 13.15
N PHE A 296 -2.81 23.04 13.07
CA PHE A 296 -3.54 22.53 14.22
C PHE A 296 -2.61 22.09 15.34
N ILE A 297 -1.63 21.22 15.05
CA ILE A 297 -0.68 20.69 16.03
C ILE A 297 0.14 21.83 16.63
N THR A 298 0.67 22.74 15.82
CA THR A 298 1.46 23.89 16.32
C THR A 298 0.64 24.79 17.24
N MET A 299 -0.62 25.06 16.88
CA MET A 299 -1.51 25.88 17.71
C MET A 299 -1.93 25.15 18.98
N GLU A 300 -2.26 23.86 18.91
CA GLU A 300 -2.58 23.04 20.06
C GLU A 300 -1.41 23.01 21.05
N THR A 301 -0.18 22.78 20.57
CA THR A 301 1.01 22.79 21.41
C THR A 301 1.22 24.17 22.04
N ALA A 302 1.19 25.25 21.26
CA ALA A 302 1.42 26.59 21.79
C ALA A 302 0.35 27.02 22.82
N VAL A 303 -0.92 26.71 22.56
CA VAL A 303 -2.03 26.99 23.49
C VAL A 303 -1.91 26.14 24.75
N SER A 304 -1.61 24.84 24.62
CA SER A 304 -1.46 23.94 25.76
C SER A 304 -0.29 24.35 26.65
N GLU A 305 0.88 24.61 26.07
CA GLU A 305 2.06 25.10 26.81
C GLU A 305 1.79 26.44 27.49
N THR A 306 1.07 27.36 26.85
CA THR A 306 0.71 28.65 27.46
C THR A 306 -0.29 28.47 28.60
N LEU A 307 -1.32 27.63 28.43
CA LEU A 307 -2.34 27.41 29.46
C LEU A 307 -1.80 26.64 30.67
N GLU A 308 -0.92 25.67 30.43
CA GLU A 308 -0.23 24.95 31.51
C GLU A 308 0.78 25.85 32.21
N GLY A 309 1.64 26.54 31.45
CA GLY A 309 2.75 27.33 32.00
C GLY A 309 2.32 28.62 32.69
N VAL A 310 1.30 29.30 32.18
CA VAL A 310 0.86 30.60 32.73
C VAL A 310 -0.29 30.45 33.71
N PHE A 311 -1.23 29.55 33.43
CA PHE A 311 -2.49 29.47 34.17
C PHE A 311 -2.63 28.19 35.01
N GLY A 312 -1.69 27.24 34.91
CA GLY A 312 -1.73 25.99 35.68
C GLY A 312 -2.90 25.08 35.33
N PHE A 313 -3.50 25.24 34.15
CA PHE A 313 -4.62 24.40 33.73
C PHE A 313 -4.15 22.97 33.38
N GLN A 314 -5.04 22.00 33.55
CA GLN A 314 -4.78 20.62 33.12
C GLN A 314 -4.80 20.49 31.59
N SER A 315 -3.93 19.64 31.04
CA SER A 315 -3.68 19.46 29.59
C SER A 315 -4.94 19.29 28.73
N ARG A 316 -6.01 18.70 29.27
CA ARG A 316 -7.28 18.48 28.55
C ARG A 316 -7.96 19.78 28.10
N VAL A 317 -7.80 20.88 28.85
CA VAL A 317 -8.38 22.18 28.48
C VAL A 317 -7.63 22.79 27.30
N GLY A 318 -6.32 22.54 27.19
CA GLY A 318 -5.48 22.96 26.06
C GLY A 318 -5.92 22.36 24.73
N THR A 319 -6.17 21.06 24.69
CA THR A 319 -6.65 20.38 23.47
C THR A 319 -8.02 20.87 23.00
N ILE A 320 -8.99 21.04 23.91
CA ILE A 320 -10.34 21.51 23.55
C ILE A 320 -10.29 22.96 23.04
N SER A 321 -9.57 23.83 23.73
CA SER A 321 -9.45 25.25 23.35
C SER A 321 -8.63 25.44 22.06
N GLY A 322 -7.56 24.67 21.88
CA GLY A 322 -6.80 24.61 20.63
C GLY A 322 -7.67 24.20 19.44
N GLY A 323 -8.50 23.17 19.61
CA GLY A 323 -9.42 22.74 18.55
C GLY A 323 -10.45 23.79 18.15
N VAL A 324 -11.04 24.50 19.13
CA VAL A 324 -11.97 25.61 18.85
C VAL A 324 -11.26 26.77 18.16
N ALA A 325 -10.06 27.15 18.62
CA ALA A 325 -9.30 28.25 18.04
C ALA A 325 -8.93 27.98 16.56
N VAL A 326 -8.46 26.77 16.26
CA VAL A 326 -8.11 26.37 14.89
C VAL A 326 -9.36 26.33 14.00
N ALA A 327 -10.49 25.79 14.50
CA ALA A 327 -11.73 25.77 13.75
C ALA A 327 -12.22 27.18 13.38
N LEU A 328 -12.12 28.13 14.32
CA LEU A 328 -12.46 29.54 14.07
C LEU A 328 -11.50 30.21 13.07
N LEU A 329 -10.20 29.91 13.14
CA LEU A 329 -9.20 30.45 12.23
C LEU A 329 -9.30 29.90 10.80
N LEU A 330 -9.68 28.64 10.64
CA LEU A 330 -9.81 28.00 9.33
C LEU A 330 -11.15 28.29 8.65
N ARG A 331 -12.19 28.68 9.40
CA ARG A 331 -13.52 28.99 8.87
C ARG A 331 -13.54 29.97 7.68
N PRO A 332 -12.81 31.10 7.70
CA PRO A 332 -12.80 32.03 6.57
C PRO A 332 -12.16 31.43 5.31
N ILE A 333 -11.24 30.49 5.48
CA ILE A 333 -10.55 29.81 4.38
C ILE A 333 -11.48 28.79 3.74
N THR A 334 -12.17 27.97 4.55
CA THR A 334 -13.15 26.99 4.03
C THR A 334 -14.30 27.69 3.31
N GLU A 335 -14.86 28.78 3.86
CA GLU A 335 -15.91 29.57 3.20
C GLU A 335 -15.45 30.16 1.85
N ARG A 336 -14.18 30.55 1.71
CA ARG A 336 -13.61 31.03 0.44
C ARG A 336 -13.39 29.91 -0.58
N ILE A 337 -12.99 28.72 -0.13
CA ILE A 337 -12.82 27.54 -0.98
C ILE A 337 -14.18 27.09 -1.53
N ASP A 338 -15.18 26.96 -0.66
CA ASP A 338 -16.53 26.54 -1.03
C ASP A 338 -17.17 27.51 -2.03
N ARG A 339 -16.98 28.82 -1.83
CA ARG A 339 -17.49 29.83 -2.77
C ARG A 339 -16.84 29.71 -4.16
N LYS A 340 -15.56 29.36 -4.24
CA LYS A 340 -14.83 29.19 -5.50
C LYS A 340 -15.14 27.86 -6.20
N LEU A 341 -15.41 26.79 -5.44
CA LEU A 341 -15.73 25.46 -5.98
C LEU A 341 -17.22 25.33 -6.33
N GLY A 342 -18.12 25.78 -5.45
CA GLY A 342 -19.57 25.76 -5.65
C GLY A 342 -20.08 26.75 -6.71
N GLY A 343 -19.34 27.85 -6.95
CA GLY A 343 -19.70 28.85 -7.97
C GLY A 343 -19.61 28.35 -9.43
N LYS A 344 -18.89 27.25 -9.70
CA LYS A 344 -18.76 26.71 -11.06
C LYS A 344 -19.83 25.67 -11.43
N GLY A 345 -20.55 25.11 -10.46
CA GLY A 345 -21.63 24.15 -10.71
C GLY A 345 -22.92 24.81 -11.20
N LYS A 346 -23.25 26.01 -10.68
CA LYS A 346 -24.51 26.70 -11.01
C LYS A 346 -24.56 27.36 -12.40
N VAL A 347 -23.43 27.49 -13.10
CA VAL A 347 -23.38 28.15 -14.41
C VAL A 347 -23.69 27.18 -15.57
N VAL A 348 -23.61 25.86 -15.35
CA VAL A 348 -23.90 24.87 -16.40
C VAL A 348 -25.39 24.53 -16.48
N GLU A 349 -26.14 24.58 -15.37
CA GLU A 349 -27.61 24.40 -15.40
C GLU A 349 -28.35 25.60 -16.02
N ALA A 350 -27.76 26.80 -16.03
CA ALA A 350 -28.42 27.99 -16.57
C ALA A 350 -28.25 28.20 -18.09
N LYS A 351 -27.54 27.31 -18.80
CA LYS A 351 -27.35 27.38 -20.27
C LYS A 351 -27.97 26.21 -21.05
N GLY A 352 -28.71 25.34 -20.37
CA GLY A 352 -29.42 24.21 -20.96
C GLY A 352 -30.93 24.24 -20.81
N ALA A 353 -31.51 25.39 -20.43
CA ALA A 353 -32.95 25.62 -20.36
C ALA A 353 -33.39 26.59 -21.47
#